data_AF-A0A1T5N4C1-F1
#
_entry.id   AF-A0A1T5N4C1-F1
#
_cell.length_a   1.000
_cell.length_b   1.000
_cell.length_c   1.000
_cell.angle_alpha   90.00
_cell.angle_beta   90.00
_cell.angle_gamma   90.00
#
_symmetry.space_group_name_H-M   'P 1'
#
loop_
_entity.id
_entity.type
_entity.pdbx_description
1 polymer ?
#
loop_
_entity_poly.entity_id
_entity_poly.type
_entity_poly.pdbx_seq_one_letter_code
_entity_poly.pdbx_strand_id
1 'polypeptide(L)' 'MIFSKKSLFSSLCLLLVISVHAQVQKEKVQNIIPSSPTAASLGKYGEIPVGNYTGIPQINIPIYEIKQGNLFV' A
#
# COMPACT_ATOMS: atom_id res chain seq x y z
N MET A 1 -17.79 -9.81 -62.81
CA MET A 1 -17.74 -9.52 -61.35
C MET A 1 -19.16 -9.15 -60.89
N ILE A 2 -19.99 -10.16 -60.59
CA ILE A 2 -21.41 -9.96 -60.21
C ILE A 2 -21.60 -10.65 -58.86
N PHE A 3 -21.49 -9.88 -57.77
CA PHE A 3 -21.80 -10.40 -56.44
C PHE A 3 -23.32 -10.47 -56.29
N SER A 4 -23.86 -11.67 -56.01
CA SER A 4 -25.29 -11.86 -55.76
C SER A 4 -25.70 -11.08 -54.51
N LYS A 5 -26.85 -10.38 -54.53
CA LYS A 5 -27.33 -9.49 -53.44
C LYS A 5 -27.30 -10.14 -52.06
N LYS A 6 -27.54 -11.45 -51.97
CA LYS A 6 -27.46 -12.26 -50.74
C LYS A 6 -26.04 -12.40 -50.19
N SER A 7 -25.03 -12.47 -51.05
CA SER A 7 -23.62 -12.51 -50.66
C SER A 7 -23.11 -11.14 -50.18
N LEU A 8 -23.60 -10.05 -50.79
CA LEU A 8 -23.33 -8.68 -50.31
C LEU A 8 -23.98 -8.43 -48.94
N PHE A 9 -25.22 -8.87 -48.74
CA PHE A 9 -25.90 -8.73 -47.46
C PHE A 9 -25.20 -9.51 -46.34
N SER A 10 -24.75 -10.74 -46.63
CA SER A 10 -23.97 -11.55 -45.68
C SER A 10 -22.65 -10.87 -45.29
N SER A 11 -21.92 -10.31 -46.25
CA SER A 11 -20.66 -9.60 -45.99
C SER A 11 -20.86 -8.32 -45.18
N LEU A 12 -21.97 -7.60 -45.39
CA LEU A 12 -22.32 -6.41 -44.60
C LEU A 12 -22.66 -6.77 -43.15
N CYS A 13 -23.38 -7.89 -42.96
CA CYS A 13 -23.72 -8.40 -41.63
C CYS A 13 -22.47 -8.82 -40.85
N LEU A 14 -21.49 -9.45 -41.52
CA LEU A 14 -20.22 -9.86 -40.93
C LEU A 14 -19.37 -8.65 -40.48
N LEU A 15 -19.46 -7.53 -41.20
CA LEU A 15 -18.72 -6.30 -40.89
C LEU A 15 -19.28 -5.56 -39.66
N LEU A 16 -20.52 -5.83 -39.25
CA LEU A 16 -21.16 -5.19 -38.09
C LEU A 16 -20.79 -5.83 -36.75
N VAL A 17 -20.27 -7.06 -36.74
CA VAL A 17 -20.04 -7.85 -35.50
C VAL A 17 -18.63 -7.65 -34.90
N ILE A 18 -17.70 -7.03 -35.63
CA ILE A 18 -16.28 -6.91 -35.25
C ILE A 18 -15.98 -6.02 -34.03
N SER A 19 -16.95 -5.29 -33.49
CA SER A 19 -16.68 -4.25 -32.46
C SER A 19 -16.84 -4.70 -31.00
N VAL A 20 -17.07 -5.98 -30.71
CA VAL A 20 -17.25 -6.45 -29.34
C VAL A 20 -15.90 -6.63 -28.62
N HIS A 21 -15.62 -5.77 -27.65
CA HIS A 21 -14.46 -5.86 -26.77
C HIS A 21 -14.94 -6.10 -25.33
N ALA A 22 -14.75 -7.32 -24.80
CA ALA A 22 -15.17 -7.72 -23.44
C ALA A 22 -14.02 -7.70 -22.43
N GLN A 23 -12.97 -6.89 -22.67
CA GLN A 23 -11.77 -6.91 -21.83
C GLN A 23 -12.03 -6.14 -20.53
N VAL A 24 -11.90 -6.84 -19.40
CA VAL A 24 -11.88 -6.22 -18.07
C VAL A 24 -10.59 -5.40 -17.92
N GLN A 25 -10.72 -4.11 -17.62
CA GLN A 25 -9.61 -3.26 -17.25
C GLN A 25 -8.98 -3.82 -15.98
N LYS A 26 -7.72 -4.27 -16.06
CA LYS A 26 -6.96 -4.68 -14.88
C LYS A 26 -6.83 -3.46 -13.97
N GLU A 27 -7.65 -3.39 -12.94
CA GLU A 27 -7.46 -2.49 -11.80
C GLU A 27 -6.01 -2.65 -11.36
N LYS A 28 -5.24 -1.57 -11.47
CA LYS A 28 -3.83 -1.54 -11.09
C LYS A 28 -3.82 -1.63 -9.57
N VAL A 29 -3.81 -2.86 -9.03
CA VAL A 29 -3.69 -3.11 -7.60
C VAL A 29 -2.54 -2.25 -7.10
N GLN A 30 -2.88 -1.23 -6.32
CA GLN A 30 -1.92 -0.25 -5.86
C GLN A 30 -1.03 -0.99 -4.87
N ASN A 31 0.16 -1.41 -5.33
CA ASN A 31 1.19 -1.94 -4.45
C ASN A 31 1.68 -0.77 -3.60
N ILE A 32 1.00 -0.51 -2.47
CA ILE A 32 1.40 0.45 -1.46
C ILE A 32 2.60 -0.17 -0.73
N ILE A 33 3.76 -0.11 -1.36
CA ILE A 33 5.03 -0.40 -0.68
C ILE A 33 5.32 0.85 0.15
N PRO A 34 5.48 0.73 1.49
CA PRO A 34 5.85 1.87 2.30
C PRO A 34 7.19 2.43 1.82
N SER A 35 7.38 3.74 1.92
CA SER A 35 8.67 4.35 1.65
C SER A 35 9.75 3.72 2.52
N SER A 36 10.93 3.47 1.95
CA SER A 36 12.08 2.98 2.73
C SER A 36 12.38 3.94 3.88
N PRO A 37 12.79 3.44 5.05
CA PRO A 37 13.14 4.28 6.19
C PRO A 37 14.32 5.21 5.84
N THR A 38 14.28 6.44 6.33
CA THR A 38 15.37 7.41 6.16
C THR A 38 16.57 7.01 7.01
N ALA A 39 17.80 7.01 6.48
CA ALA A 39 19.00 6.68 7.27
C ALA A 39 19.16 7.51 8.56
N ALA A 40 18.65 8.75 8.56
CA ALA A 40 18.60 9.61 9.75
C ALA A 40 17.80 9.01 10.93
N SER A 41 16.81 8.13 10.68
CA SER A 41 16.04 7.49 11.75
C SER A 41 16.85 6.48 12.56
N LEU A 42 18.03 6.06 12.09
CA LEU A 42 18.95 5.22 12.88
C LEU A 42 19.47 5.95 14.11
N GLY A 43 19.58 7.29 14.07
CA GLY A 43 20.01 8.09 15.22
C GLY A 43 19.09 7.96 16.44
N LYS A 44 17.80 7.64 16.22
CA LYS A 44 16.82 7.43 17.30
C LYS A 44 17.19 6.29 18.25
N TYR A 45 17.89 5.28 17.76
CA TYR A 45 18.34 4.17 18.60
C TYR A 45 19.53 4.55 19.50
N GLY A 46 20.29 5.59 19.15
CA GLY A 46 21.38 6.12 19.98
C GLY A 46 20.92 7.16 21.02
N GLU A 47 19.72 7.71 20.88
CA GLU A 47 19.13 8.64 21.85
C GLU A 47 18.64 7.93 23.13
N ILE A 48 18.39 6.62 23.07
CA ILE A 48 17.91 5.83 24.21
C ILE A 48 19.09 5.43 25.10
N PRO A 49 19.16 5.88 26.37
CA PRO A 49 20.25 5.51 27.24
C PRO A 49 20.23 4.01 27.55
N VAL A 50 21.39 3.38 27.36
CA VAL A 50 21.62 1.97 27.68
C VAL A 50 22.65 1.84 28.81
N GLY A 51 22.56 0.77 29.59
CA GLY A 51 23.56 0.50 30.63
C GLY A 51 24.94 0.24 30.01
N ASN A 52 25.98 0.89 30.53
CA ASN A 52 27.36 0.79 30.01
C ASN A 52 27.93 -0.64 30.02
N TYR A 53 27.43 -1.50 30.90
CA TYR A 53 27.89 -2.89 31.03
C TYR A 53 26.95 -3.90 30.36
N THR A 54 25.63 -3.68 30.45
CA THR A 54 24.63 -4.67 30.01
C THR A 54 24.03 -4.36 28.65
N GLY A 55 24.14 -3.12 28.16
CA GLY A 55 23.48 -2.67 26.92
C GLY A 55 21.95 -2.64 27.01
N ILE A 56 21.38 -2.83 28.21
CA ILE A 56 19.92 -2.86 28.40
C ILE A 56 19.39 -1.42 28.45
N PRO A 57 18.36 -1.07 27.65
CA PRO A 57 17.75 0.25 27.68
C PRO A 57 16.94 0.48 28.97
N GLN A 58 17.00 1.71 29.50
CA GLN A 58 16.17 2.10 30.65
C GLN A 58 14.79 2.58 30.17
N ILE A 59 13.78 1.71 30.26
CA ILE A 59 12.40 2.00 29.84
C ILE A 59 11.53 2.18 31.11
N ASN A 60 11.06 3.41 31.36
CA ASN A 60 10.15 3.71 32.47
C ASN A 60 8.74 4.03 31.92
N ILE A 61 7.77 3.15 32.16
CA ILE A 61 6.37 3.32 31.77
C ILE A 61 5.55 3.48 33.06
N PRO A 62 5.20 4.71 33.49
CA PRO A 62 4.40 4.91 34.70
C PRO A 62 2.97 4.39 34.48
N ILE A 63 2.49 3.53 35.39
CA ILE A 63 1.14 2.94 35.33
C ILE A 63 0.13 3.84 36.05
N TYR A 64 0.54 4.47 37.14
CA TYR A 64 -0.21 5.47 37.88
C TYR A 64 0.74 6.29 38.76
N GLU A 65 0.33 7.49 39.15
CA GLU A 65 1.04 8.37 40.07
C GLU A 65 0.18 8.51 41.33
N ILE A 66 0.73 8.19 42.52
CA ILE A 66 0.02 8.42 43.78
C ILE A 66 0.26 9.86 44.21
N LYS A 67 -0.82 10.62 44.36
CA LYS A 67 -0.79 11.97 44.93
C LYS A 67 -1.21 11.92 46.38
N GLN A 68 -0.25 12.07 47.30
CA GLN A 68 -0.54 12.22 48.74
C GLN A 68 -0.02 13.57 49.22
N GLY A 69 -0.91 14.56 49.26
CA GLY A 69 -0.56 15.93 49.64
C GLY A 69 0.49 16.53 48.68
N ASN A 70 1.64 16.94 49.21
CA ASN A 70 2.76 17.48 48.43
C ASN A 70 3.75 16.39 47.95
N LEU A 71 3.41 15.11 48.09
CA LEU A 71 4.25 13.98 47.68
C LEU A 71 3.69 13.33 46.42
N PHE A 72 4.55 13.22 45.41
CA PHE A 72 4.34 12.44 44.20
C PHE A 72 5.24 11.21 44.29
N VAL A 73 4.63 10.01 44.35
CA VAL A 73 5.34 8.72 44.36
C VAL A 73 4.88 7.88 43.18
#